data_AF-A0AAV9GWI1-F1
#
_entry.id   AF-A0AAV9GWI1-F1
#
_cell.length_a   1.000
_cell.length_b   1.000
_cell.length_c   1.000
_cell.angle_alpha   90.00
_cell.angle_beta   90.00
_cell.angle_gamma   90.00
#
_symmetry.space_group_name_H-M   'P 1'
#
loop_
_entity.id
_entity.type
_entity.pdbx_description
1 polymer ?
#
loop_
_entity_poly.entity_id
_entity_poly.type
_entity_poly.pdbx_seq_one_letter_code
_entity_poly.pdbx_strand_id
1 'polypeptide(L)'
;MLLPFRFWQRKTCGIKNQLWALMLLLSVLVLAIVPPVIVRVRAQSPLPLGFQWADVQTPRGDRLPDFSYCGYRAFQQPLPSNQTQPAVALERKSGDQTRRIQDALDEVAARGGGVVALGPGEFAVSAKGLTLASGVGLRGAGPSLTRLKFDELGDVPAISLGNGTSIPSVLPFHTAGITDGYVPIGSSRVTVDNVDGFEPGQRVFVQRQVTEAWVRANGMGDLVLYGEQQTWLKPGTVVRQPRTIKSVDGNEVILDIPLTDALDTNSGLMQPSLVAFDPPPISAEMGIEDLSITLSPSCSGASLNTRCDSPAISFTPWSSDSWARNLELTGFNFYIETQYNSSRITVQDVVMTRDADAKDAGNTNRALPADILVQGTQLLVADCSQQGLETAASFAVMTGSLAPGPNAVVRFAVPSESQLIVPHQRWAHGFLVEDTDAQVRFINRATNGTGHGWSINAGVGWNLRGKTLVQSPPLGVNWCIGCSGLIDDRSNGSFLEQGREVMPKSLFGAQLEQRTDLLTLGRLPRN
;
A
#
# COMPACT_ATOMS: atom_id res chain seq x y z
N MET A 1 -11.33 -21.05 77.25
CA MET A 1 -11.52 -22.06 78.30
C MET A 1 -12.73 -22.89 77.88
N LEU A 2 -12.51 -24.19 77.59
CA LEU A 2 -13.46 -25.33 77.69
C LEU A 2 -14.83 -25.18 76.96
N LEU A 3 -15.30 -26.03 76.05
CA LEU A 3 -15.55 -27.49 76.09
C LEU A 3 -16.49 -27.84 74.86
N PRO A 4 -16.90 -29.10 74.55
CA PRO A 4 -16.34 -29.81 73.40
C PRO A 4 -17.34 -30.61 72.49
N PHE A 5 -16.75 -31.22 71.44
CA PHE A 5 -16.91 -32.57 70.84
C PHE A 5 -18.22 -33.39 70.84
N ARG A 6 -18.62 -33.76 69.60
CA ARG A 6 -18.89 -35.09 69.00
C ARG A 6 -19.67 -36.16 69.80
N PHE A 7 -20.63 -36.87 69.16
CA PHE A 7 -20.39 -38.20 68.54
C PHE A 7 -21.60 -38.77 67.78
N TRP A 8 -21.30 -39.86 67.07
CA TRP A 8 -21.88 -40.52 65.91
C TRP A 8 -22.87 -41.67 66.22
N GLN A 9 -23.50 -42.19 65.15
CA GLN A 9 -24.03 -43.56 64.90
C GLN A 9 -25.57 -43.73 64.91
N ARG A 10 -26.23 -44.50 64.02
CA ARG A 10 -25.92 -45.85 63.49
C ARG A 10 -26.66 -46.18 62.16
N LYS A 11 -25.96 -46.96 61.30
CA LYS A 11 -26.33 -48.24 60.60
C LYS A 11 -27.56 -48.30 59.65
N THR A 12 -27.64 -49.05 58.54
CA THR A 12 -26.79 -49.73 57.52
C THR A 12 -27.76 -50.53 56.62
N CYS A 13 -27.46 -50.64 55.30
CA CYS A 13 -27.96 -51.64 54.32
C CYS A 13 -29.48 -51.70 54.02
N GLY A 14 -29.98 -51.91 52.80
CA GLY A 14 -29.38 -52.20 51.50
C GLY A 14 -30.39 -52.86 50.55
N ILE A 15 -30.64 -52.19 49.42
CA ILE A 15 -30.58 -52.76 48.05
C ILE A 15 -31.87 -53.33 47.39
N LYS A 16 -32.20 -52.64 46.27
CA LYS A 16 -32.70 -53.09 44.95
C LYS A 16 -34.20 -53.17 44.61
N ASN A 17 -34.45 -52.54 43.47
CA ASN A 17 -35.39 -52.89 42.40
C ASN A 17 -36.85 -52.40 42.51
N GLN A 18 -37.10 -51.11 42.30
CA GLN A 18 -38.36 -50.60 41.67
C GLN A 18 -38.21 -49.17 41.09
N LEU A 19 -37.23 -48.88 40.23
CA LEU A 19 -37.09 -47.53 39.63
C LEU A 19 -36.80 -47.48 38.12
N TRP A 20 -36.90 -48.61 37.41
CA TRP A 20 -36.63 -48.66 35.97
C TRP A 20 -37.88 -48.63 35.07
N ALA A 21 -39.09 -48.63 35.64
CA ALA A 21 -40.34 -48.63 34.86
C ALA A 21 -41.04 -47.26 34.78
N LEU A 22 -40.59 -46.24 35.52
CA LEU A 22 -41.25 -44.92 35.55
C LEU A 22 -40.56 -43.84 34.68
N MET A 23 -39.37 -44.10 34.14
CA MET A 23 -38.63 -43.12 33.32
C MET A 23 -38.94 -43.18 31.82
N LEU A 24 -39.68 -44.18 31.35
CA LEU A 24 -39.95 -44.38 29.91
C LEU A 24 -41.34 -43.89 29.45
N LEU A 25 -42.19 -43.43 30.37
CA LEU A 25 -43.52 -42.89 30.07
C LEU A 25 -43.63 -41.36 30.21
N LEU A 26 -42.59 -40.68 30.72
CA LEU A 26 -42.54 -39.21 30.79
C LEU A 26 -41.78 -38.56 29.61
N SER A 27 -41.07 -39.34 28.78
CA SER A 27 -40.32 -38.84 27.63
C SER A 27 -41.14 -38.75 26.34
N VAL A 28 -42.34 -39.33 26.29
CA VAL A 28 -43.18 -39.36 25.07
C VAL A 28 -44.35 -38.37 25.11
N LEU A 29 -44.64 -37.73 26.26
CA LEU A 29 -45.81 -36.84 26.42
C LEU A 29 -45.49 -35.36 26.69
N VAL A 30 -44.31 -34.87 26.29
CA VAL A 30 -43.97 -33.42 26.30
C VAL A 30 -43.66 -32.90 24.89
N LEU A 31 -43.83 -33.72 23.84
CA LEU A 31 -43.48 -33.34 22.47
C LEU A 31 -44.63 -32.74 21.63
N ALA A 32 -45.73 -32.32 22.26
CA ALA A 32 -46.93 -31.96 21.50
C ALA A 32 -47.72 -30.73 21.99
N ILE A 33 -47.11 -29.75 22.68
CA ILE A 33 -47.77 -28.45 22.93
C ILE A 33 -46.76 -27.28 23.00
N VAL A 34 -45.90 -27.14 21.99
CA VAL A 34 -45.22 -25.86 21.74
C VAL A 34 -45.79 -25.32 20.43
N PRO A 35 -46.54 -24.20 20.42
CA PRO A 35 -47.00 -23.61 19.17
C PRO A 35 -45.78 -23.29 18.31
N PRO A 36 -45.82 -23.48 16.99
CA PRO A 36 -44.70 -23.15 16.14
C PRO A 36 -44.41 -21.66 16.35
N VAL A 37 -43.24 -21.35 16.91
CA VAL A 37 -42.67 -20.01 16.81
C VAL A 37 -42.37 -19.84 15.34
N ILE A 38 -43.33 -19.26 14.61
CA ILE A 38 -43.09 -18.74 13.27
C ILE A 38 -42.13 -17.58 13.49
N VAL A 39 -40.83 -17.87 13.45
CA VAL A 39 -39.82 -16.86 13.20
C VAL A 39 -40.15 -16.34 11.81
N ARG A 40 -40.90 -15.23 11.75
CA ARG A 40 -40.89 -14.41 10.56
C ARG A 40 -39.45 -13.92 10.45
N VAL A 41 -38.65 -14.63 9.66
CA VAL A 41 -37.47 -14.05 9.05
C VAL A 41 -38.02 -12.87 8.28
N ARG A 42 -37.93 -11.68 8.87
CA ARG A 42 -38.08 -10.45 8.11
C ARG A 42 -36.97 -10.59 7.09
N ALA A 43 -37.32 -10.83 5.82
CA ALA A 43 -36.38 -10.69 4.75
C ALA A 43 -35.66 -9.37 5.03
N GLN A 44 -34.36 -9.43 5.30
CA GLN A 44 -33.57 -8.22 5.29
C GLN A 44 -33.93 -7.58 3.96
N SER A 45 -34.43 -6.33 4.01
CA SER A 45 -34.53 -5.52 2.81
C SER A 45 -33.21 -5.74 2.07
N PRO A 46 -33.20 -6.05 0.75
CA PRO A 46 -31.95 -6.16 0.04
C PRO A 46 -31.16 -4.90 0.40
N LEU A 47 -29.92 -5.09 0.88
CA LEU A 47 -29.01 -3.97 1.10
C LEU A 47 -29.18 -3.04 -0.11
N PRO A 48 -29.44 -1.73 0.09
CA PRO A 48 -29.66 -0.83 -1.04
C PRO A 48 -28.56 -1.12 -2.04
N LEU A 49 -28.94 -1.51 -3.27
CA LEU A 49 -28.00 -1.95 -4.30
C LEU A 49 -26.88 -0.92 -4.34
N GLY A 50 -25.70 -1.31 -3.83
CA GLY A 50 -24.55 -0.42 -3.78
C GLY A 50 -24.24 0.06 -5.19
N PHE A 51 -23.46 1.14 -5.29
CA PHE A 51 -22.87 1.49 -6.56
C PHE A 51 -22.13 0.28 -7.13
N GLN A 52 -22.52 -0.14 -8.34
CA GLN A 52 -22.00 -1.34 -8.99
C GLN A 52 -20.62 -1.05 -9.57
N TRP A 53 -19.62 -0.94 -8.70
CA TRP A 53 -18.26 -0.59 -9.06
C TRP A 53 -17.63 -1.57 -10.05
N ALA A 54 -18.04 -2.85 -10.01
CA ALA A 54 -17.55 -3.89 -10.93
C ALA A 54 -17.99 -3.67 -12.38
N ASP A 55 -19.08 -2.91 -12.60
CA ASP A 55 -19.61 -2.59 -13.92
C ASP A 55 -18.99 -1.32 -14.52
N VAL A 56 -18.17 -0.59 -13.77
CA VAL A 56 -17.50 0.62 -14.25
C VAL A 56 -16.48 0.25 -15.32
N GLN A 57 -16.77 0.66 -16.55
CA GLN A 57 -15.93 0.39 -17.71
C GLN A 57 -15.98 1.53 -18.73
N THR A 58 -14.85 1.86 -19.37
CA THR A 58 -14.82 2.78 -20.52
C THR A 58 -15.32 2.09 -21.80
N PRO A 59 -15.67 2.83 -22.87
CA PRO A 59 -16.04 2.21 -24.14
C PRO A 59 -14.96 1.31 -24.77
N ARG A 60 -13.67 1.52 -24.44
CA ARG A 60 -12.56 0.67 -24.89
C ARG A 60 -12.32 -0.55 -24.00
N GLY A 61 -13.04 -0.65 -22.88
CA GLY A 61 -12.98 -1.78 -21.99
C GLY A 61 -12.16 -1.57 -20.71
N ASP A 62 -11.59 -0.39 -20.48
CA ASP A 62 -10.82 -0.10 -19.26
C ASP A 62 -11.71 -0.15 -18.02
N ARG A 63 -11.30 -0.90 -17.01
CA ARG A 63 -12.00 -1.03 -15.73
C ARG A 63 -11.20 -0.36 -14.62
N LEU A 64 -11.81 -0.24 -13.44
CA LEU A 64 -11.09 0.15 -12.23
C LEU A 64 -9.97 -0.88 -11.95
N PRO A 65 -8.73 -0.46 -11.68
CA PRO A 65 -7.68 -1.38 -11.22
C PRO A 65 -8.11 -2.17 -9.98
N ASP A 66 -7.65 -3.41 -9.85
CA ASP A 66 -7.87 -4.21 -8.65
C ASP A 66 -6.82 -3.87 -7.58
N PHE A 67 -7.20 -3.03 -6.62
CA PHE A 67 -6.34 -2.58 -5.54
C PHE A 67 -6.24 -3.56 -4.38
N SER A 68 -7.03 -4.64 -4.38
CA SER A 68 -7.00 -5.65 -3.31
C SER A 68 -5.68 -6.41 -3.20
N TYR A 69 -4.81 -6.30 -4.22
CA TYR A 69 -3.46 -6.87 -4.21
C TYR A 69 -2.41 -5.98 -3.53
N CYS A 70 -2.79 -4.81 -3.02
CA CYS A 70 -1.91 -3.94 -2.24
C CYS A 70 -1.68 -4.48 -0.83
N GLY A 71 -0.52 -4.13 -0.25
CA GLY A 71 -0.17 -4.45 1.13
C GLY A 71 0.67 -5.73 1.28
N TYR A 72 1.15 -5.94 2.50
CA TYR A 72 1.89 -7.12 2.96
C TYR A 72 1.24 -8.41 2.44
N ARG A 73 2.03 -9.24 1.76
CA ARG A 73 1.60 -10.50 1.11
C ARG A 73 0.33 -10.35 0.27
N ALA A 74 0.15 -9.21 -0.39
CA ALA A 74 -1.02 -8.87 -1.19
C ALA A 74 -2.33 -9.07 -0.42
N PHE A 75 -2.32 -8.76 0.88
CA PHE A 75 -3.44 -8.92 1.81
C PHE A 75 -3.99 -10.35 1.93
N GLN A 76 -3.21 -11.37 1.57
CA GLN A 76 -3.59 -12.78 1.75
C GLN A 76 -3.32 -13.27 3.17
N GLN A 77 -2.52 -12.54 3.94
CA GLN A 77 -2.16 -12.81 5.33
C GLN A 77 -2.20 -11.50 6.10
N PRO A 78 -2.64 -11.50 7.38
CA PRO A 78 -2.52 -10.33 8.22
C PRO A 78 -1.03 -10.01 8.45
N LEU A 79 -0.74 -8.77 8.81
CA LEU A 79 0.57 -8.42 9.33
C LEU A 79 0.94 -9.32 10.52
N PRO A 80 2.24 -9.66 10.71
CA PRO A 80 2.68 -10.38 11.89
C PRO A 80 2.19 -9.73 13.19
N SER A 81 1.91 -10.54 14.21
CA SER A 81 1.45 -10.01 15.49
C SER A 81 2.53 -9.15 16.13
N ASN A 82 2.17 -7.94 16.56
CA ASN A 82 3.06 -7.08 17.34
C ASN A 82 3.33 -7.61 18.76
N GLN A 83 2.74 -8.74 19.15
CA GLN A 83 2.98 -9.42 20.42
C GLN A 83 3.94 -10.62 20.31
N THR A 84 4.50 -10.87 19.12
CA THR A 84 5.45 -11.98 18.90
C THR A 84 6.61 -11.87 19.89
N GLN A 85 6.98 -12.97 20.56
CA GLN A 85 8.10 -12.97 21.52
C GLN A 85 9.38 -12.47 20.83
N PRO A 86 10.09 -11.48 21.41
CA PRO A 86 11.31 -10.99 20.79
C PRO A 86 12.42 -12.03 20.85
N ALA A 87 13.21 -12.12 19.78
CA ALA A 87 14.42 -12.94 19.75
C ALA A 87 15.54 -12.29 20.58
N VAL A 88 15.61 -10.96 20.54
CA VAL A 88 16.51 -10.14 21.36
C VAL A 88 15.73 -8.96 21.91
N ALA A 89 15.93 -8.63 23.19
CA ALA A 89 15.37 -7.45 23.83
C ALA A 89 16.50 -6.54 24.34
N LEU A 90 16.41 -5.24 24.05
CA LEU A 90 17.40 -4.25 24.43
C LEU A 90 16.77 -3.16 25.31
N GLU A 91 17.30 -3.01 26.52
CA GLU A 91 17.00 -1.85 27.36
C GLU A 91 17.85 -0.64 26.97
N ARG A 92 17.32 0.56 27.20
CA ARG A 92 18.00 1.83 26.91
C ARG A 92 19.32 1.95 27.70
N LYS A 93 20.39 2.37 27.02
CA LYS A 93 21.66 2.78 27.64
C LYS A 93 22.02 4.23 27.28
N SER A 94 23.00 4.80 27.99
CA SER A 94 23.56 6.11 27.68
C SER A 94 24.46 6.07 26.45
N GLY A 95 24.54 7.18 25.71
CA GLY A 95 25.40 7.34 24.54
C GLY A 95 24.81 6.74 23.26
N ASP A 96 25.59 6.78 22.19
CA ASP A 96 25.24 6.22 20.89
C ASP A 96 25.02 4.71 20.98
N GLN A 97 23.83 4.25 20.58
CA GLN A 97 23.43 2.86 20.59
C GLN A 97 23.38 2.23 19.19
N THR A 98 23.76 2.95 18.13
CA THR A 98 23.70 2.51 16.72
C THR A 98 24.28 1.11 16.54
N ARG A 99 25.55 0.92 16.92
CA ARG A 99 26.24 -0.36 16.75
C ARG A 99 25.58 -1.47 17.56
N ARG A 100 25.14 -1.18 18.78
CA ARG A 100 24.51 -2.17 19.65
C ARG A 100 23.18 -2.66 19.07
N ILE A 101 22.39 -1.76 18.50
CA ILE A 101 21.11 -2.12 17.86
C ILE A 101 21.39 -2.87 16.56
N GLN A 102 22.34 -2.40 15.74
CA GLN A 102 22.70 -3.08 14.50
C GLN A 102 23.25 -4.50 14.75
N ASP A 103 24.14 -4.67 15.72
CA ASP A 103 24.69 -5.98 16.08
C ASP A 103 23.57 -6.96 16.50
N ALA A 104 22.52 -6.48 17.18
CA ALA A 104 21.35 -7.29 17.53
C ALA A 104 20.48 -7.65 16.32
N LEU A 105 20.28 -6.71 15.39
CA LEU A 105 19.56 -6.95 14.14
C LEU A 105 20.31 -7.99 13.29
N ASP A 106 21.63 -7.87 13.20
CA ASP A 106 22.51 -8.78 12.45
C ASP A 106 22.54 -10.18 13.10
N GLU A 107 22.60 -10.27 14.43
CA GLU A 107 22.54 -11.53 15.18
C GLU A 107 21.20 -12.27 14.94
N VAL A 108 20.08 -11.54 14.96
CA VAL A 108 18.76 -12.09 14.68
C VAL A 108 18.65 -12.54 13.22
N ALA A 109 19.16 -11.75 12.27
CA ALA A 109 19.23 -12.13 10.87
C ALA A 109 20.00 -13.45 10.67
N ALA A 110 21.18 -13.57 11.29
CA ALA A 110 22.04 -14.75 11.20
C ALA A 110 21.41 -16.02 11.78
N ARG A 111 20.40 -15.88 12.66
CA ARG A 111 19.64 -17.00 13.26
C ARG A 111 18.37 -17.36 12.49
N GLY A 112 18.14 -16.74 11.33
CA GLY A 112 16.97 -17.01 10.49
C GLY A 112 15.81 -16.03 10.67
N GLY A 113 16.05 -14.88 11.33
CA GLY A 113 15.07 -13.82 11.51
C GLY A 113 14.39 -13.82 12.89
N GLY A 114 13.48 -12.87 13.07
CA GLY A 114 12.80 -12.60 14.33
C GLY A 114 12.74 -11.11 14.67
N VAL A 115 12.27 -10.80 15.88
CA VAL A 115 12.08 -9.42 16.33
C VAL A 115 13.18 -9.01 17.32
N VAL A 116 13.83 -7.89 17.05
CA VAL A 116 14.59 -7.12 18.03
C VAL A 116 13.64 -6.13 18.69
N ALA A 117 13.39 -6.30 19.99
CA ALA A 117 12.56 -5.39 20.78
C ALA A 117 13.42 -4.35 21.51
N LEU A 118 13.01 -3.08 21.43
CA LEU A 118 13.55 -2.00 22.24
C LEU A 118 12.56 -1.71 23.38
N GLY A 119 13.06 -1.76 24.62
CA GLY A 119 12.29 -1.35 25.79
C GLY A 119 12.04 0.16 25.83
N PRO A 120 11.25 0.68 26.78
CA PRO A 120 10.99 2.11 26.90
C PRO A 120 12.26 2.96 27.05
N GLY A 121 12.30 4.11 26.37
CA GLY A 121 13.37 5.09 26.46
C GLY A 121 13.76 5.72 25.13
N GLU A 122 14.67 6.69 25.21
CA GLU A 122 15.30 7.33 24.05
C GLU A 122 16.64 6.64 23.72
N PHE A 123 16.75 6.10 22.51
CA PHE A 123 17.94 5.46 21.96
C PHE A 123 18.58 6.44 20.97
N ALA A 124 19.74 6.97 21.32
CA ALA A 124 20.54 7.78 20.40
C ALA A 124 21.08 6.89 19.28
N VAL A 125 20.86 7.30 18.03
CA VAL A 125 21.33 6.65 16.82
C VAL A 125 22.04 7.71 15.96
N SER A 126 23.21 7.36 15.45
CA SER A 126 24.05 8.21 14.62
C SER A 126 23.52 8.29 13.18
N ALA A 127 24.07 9.22 12.40
CA ALA A 127 23.82 9.38 10.97
C ALA A 127 24.14 8.14 10.09
N LYS A 128 24.70 7.07 10.66
CA LYS A 128 24.89 5.78 9.96
C LYS A 128 23.58 5.01 9.74
N GLY A 129 22.52 5.36 10.47
CA GLY A 129 21.25 4.66 10.39
C GLY A 129 21.29 3.22 10.89
N LEU A 130 20.18 2.51 10.70
CA LEU A 130 20.04 1.07 10.96
C LEU A 130 19.55 0.37 9.70
N THR A 131 19.98 -0.86 9.47
CA THR A 131 19.54 -1.70 8.35
C THR A 131 18.90 -2.98 8.87
N LEU A 132 17.69 -3.27 8.40
CA LEU A 132 16.97 -4.51 8.67
C LEU A 132 17.18 -5.46 7.49
N ALA A 133 17.72 -6.65 7.77
CA ALA A 133 17.83 -7.73 6.80
C ALA A 133 16.51 -8.50 6.69
N SER A 134 16.40 -9.38 5.67
CA SER A 134 15.21 -10.22 5.48
C SER A 134 14.83 -11.00 6.75
N GLY A 135 13.53 -11.05 7.04
CA GLY A 135 12.96 -11.75 8.19
C GLY A 135 13.16 -11.05 9.53
N VAL A 136 13.71 -9.83 9.56
CA VAL A 136 14.01 -9.10 10.80
C VAL A 136 13.01 -7.97 11.04
N GLY A 137 12.46 -7.93 12.25
CA GLY A 137 11.63 -6.84 12.75
C GLY A 137 12.34 -6.01 13.82
N LEU A 138 12.14 -4.69 13.80
CA LEU A 138 12.48 -3.77 14.89
C LEU A 138 11.20 -3.26 15.55
N ARG A 139 11.00 -3.57 16.83
CA ARG A 139 9.79 -3.20 17.56
C ARG A 139 10.10 -2.41 18.83
N GLY A 140 9.39 -1.31 19.08
CA GLY A 140 9.44 -0.61 20.36
C GLY A 140 8.34 -1.05 21.34
N ALA A 141 8.28 -0.38 22.49
CA ALA A 141 7.23 -0.56 23.48
C ALA A 141 5.96 0.29 23.22
N GLY A 142 5.92 1.05 22.13
CA GLY A 142 4.88 2.01 21.75
C GLY A 142 5.48 3.36 21.35
N PRO A 143 4.85 4.14 20.44
CA PRO A 143 5.38 5.41 19.94
C PRO A 143 5.72 6.45 21.02
N SER A 144 4.92 6.50 22.08
CA SER A 144 5.13 7.40 23.23
C SER A 144 6.16 6.88 24.25
N LEU A 145 6.55 5.61 24.15
CA LEU A 145 7.43 4.95 25.13
C LEU A 145 8.83 4.71 24.59
N THR A 146 8.99 4.43 23.30
CA THR A 146 10.29 4.13 22.67
C THR A 146 10.59 5.13 21.57
N ARG A 147 11.72 5.82 21.66
CA ARG A 147 12.17 6.81 20.67
C ARG A 147 13.55 6.47 20.12
N LEU A 148 13.67 6.37 18.81
CA LEU A 148 14.96 6.47 18.11
C LEU A 148 15.24 7.93 17.83
N LYS A 149 16.35 8.47 18.37
CA LYS A 149 16.73 9.87 18.19
C LYS A 149 18.00 9.99 17.38
N PHE A 150 17.92 10.81 16.35
CA PHE A 150 19.03 11.20 15.48
C PHE A 150 19.34 12.68 15.70
N ASP A 151 20.62 13.01 15.88
CA ASP A 151 21.05 14.41 16.00
C ASP A 151 21.47 15.02 14.65
N GLU A 152 21.66 14.17 13.64
CA GLU A 152 21.99 14.54 12.25
C GLU A 152 21.61 13.42 11.29
N LEU A 153 21.45 13.76 10.00
CA LEU A 153 21.28 12.80 8.90
C LEU A 153 22.59 12.62 8.14
N GLY A 154 22.83 11.38 7.71
CA GLY A 154 23.87 11.06 6.73
C GLY A 154 23.29 10.92 5.32
N ASP A 155 24.10 10.38 4.42
CA ASP A 155 23.71 10.09 3.02
C ASP A 155 22.89 8.79 2.88
N VAL A 156 22.40 8.25 4.01
CA VAL A 156 21.59 7.04 4.08
C VAL A 156 20.30 7.31 4.87
N PRO A 157 19.23 6.54 4.64
CA PRO A 157 18.02 6.57 5.46
C PRO A 157 18.33 6.35 6.94
N ALA A 158 17.54 6.95 7.83
CA ALA A 158 17.66 6.66 9.26
C ALA A 158 17.38 5.18 9.55
N ILE A 159 16.40 4.58 8.86
CA ILE A 159 16.11 3.14 8.86
C ILE A 159 16.00 2.65 7.41
N SER A 160 16.77 1.64 7.05
CA SER A 160 16.68 0.93 5.76
C SER A 160 16.08 -0.46 5.98
N LEU A 161 14.98 -0.78 5.29
CA LEU A 161 14.43 -2.14 5.22
C LEU A 161 14.91 -2.77 3.91
N GLY A 162 15.98 -3.57 4.05
CA GLY A 162 16.69 -4.21 2.96
C GLY A 162 18.07 -3.63 2.71
N ASN A 163 18.87 -4.35 1.92
CA ASN A 163 20.25 -3.99 1.64
C ASN A 163 20.38 -3.19 0.33
N GLY A 164 21.26 -2.19 0.35
CA GLY A 164 21.66 -1.43 -0.84
C GLY A 164 20.62 -0.38 -1.27
N THR A 165 21.12 0.70 -1.87
CA THR A 165 20.30 1.81 -2.39
C THR A 165 20.28 1.86 -3.92
N SER A 166 21.14 1.09 -4.58
CA SER A 166 21.16 0.98 -6.03
C SER A 166 20.05 0.04 -6.51
N ILE A 167 19.48 0.36 -7.66
CA ILE A 167 18.52 -0.52 -8.34
C ILE A 167 19.34 -1.40 -9.28
N PRO A 168 19.50 -2.71 -9.00
CA PRO A 168 20.22 -3.59 -9.89
C PRO A 168 19.53 -3.69 -11.25
N SER A 169 20.31 -3.65 -12.33
CA SER A 169 19.83 -3.99 -13.65
C SER A 169 19.44 -5.47 -13.69
N VAL A 170 18.29 -5.76 -14.29
CA VAL A 170 17.82 -7.12 -14.54
C VAL A 170 18.02 -7.46 -16.01
N LEU A 171 18.60 -8.62 -16.27
CA LEU A 171 18.80 -9.14 -17.62
C LEU A 171 17.59 -9.97 -18.03
N PRO A 172 16.93 -9.64 -19.15
CA PRO A 172 15.84 -10.45 -19.66
C PRO A 172 16.39 -11.77 -20.22
N PHE A 173 15.67 -12.88 -20.01
CA PHE A 173 16.02 -14.18 -20.59
C PHE A 173 15.01 -14.65 -21.65
N HIS A 174 13.75 -14.18 -21.60
CA HIS A 174 12.79 -14.31 -22.70
C HIS A 174 12.06 -12.99 -22.96
N THR A 175 11.69 -12.75 -24.21
CA THR A 175 10.90 -11.59 -24.64
C THR A 175 10.00 -12.00 -25.78
N ALA A 176 8.74 -11.62 -25.70
CA ALA A 176 7.75 -11.82 -26.77
C ALA A 176 6.93 -10.56 -26.98
N GLY A 177 6.54 -10.30 -28.23
CA GLY A 177 5.66 -9.20 -28.58
C GLY A 177 4.23 -9.50 -28.12
N ILE A 178 3.57 -8.51 -27.53
CA ILE A 178 2.14 -8.62 -27.22
C ILE A 178 1.35 -8.27 -28.49
N THR A 179 0.45 -9.17 -28.89
CA THR A 179 -0.27 -9.15 -30.18
C THR A 179 -1.72 -8.70 -30.06
N ASP A 180 -2.24 -8.54 -28.84
CA ASP A 180 -3.58 -8.00 -28.63
C ASP A 180 -3.69 -6.60 -29.22
N GLY A 181 -4.73 -6.35 -30.01
CA GLY A 181 -5.02 -5.02 -30.58
C GLY A 181 -5.15 -3.93 -29.50
N TYR A 182 -5.78 -4.30 -28.38
CA TYR A 182 -5.92 -3.48 -27.19
C TYR A 182 -6.02 -4.36 -25.94
N VAL A 183 -5.21 -4.06 -24.92
CA VAL A 183 -5.30 -4.68 -23.58
C VAL A 183 -5.81 -3.62 -22.61
N PRO A 184 -7.05 -3.76 -22.09
CA PRO A 184 -7.63 -2.76 -21.21
C PRO A 184 -7.02 -2.77 -19.81
N ILE A 185 -7.11 -1.63 -19.12
CA ILE A 185 -6.89 -1.57 -17.67
C ILE A 185 -7.82 -2.59 -16.99
N GLY A 186 -7.27 -3.39 -16.07
CA GLY A 186 -8.00 -4.47 -15.41
C GLY A 186 -7.94 -5.82 -16.14
N SER A 187 -7.21 -5.95 -17.25
CA SER A 187 -6.95 -7.26 -17.87
C SER A 187 -5.86 -8.04 -17.11
N SER A 188 -6.08 -9.34 -16.90
CA SER A 188 -5.04 -10.27 -16.44
C SER A 188 -4.51 -11.16 -17.57
N ARG A 189 -4.83 -10.86 -18.83
CA ARG A 189 -4.51 -11.69 -19.99
C ARG A 189 -3.81 -10.87 -21.05
N VAL A 190 -2.77 -11.46 -21.63
CA VAL A 190 -2.07 -10.95 -22.82
C VAL A 190 -1.79 -12.11 -23.77
N THR A 191 -1.96 -11.88 -25.06
CA THR A 191 -1.63 -12.82 -26.13
C THR A 191 -0.27 -12.44 -26.71
N VAL A 192 0.67 -13.38 -26.74
CA VAL A 192 2.02 -13.13 -27.25
C VAL A 192 2.28 -13.83 -28.59
N ASP A 193 3.25 -13.33 -29.37
CA ASP A 193 3.67 -13.93 -30.64
C ASP A 193 4.41 -15.26 -30.46
N ASN A 194 5.10 -15.43 -29.32
CA ASN A 194 5.77 -16.65 -28.92
C ASN A 194 5.71 -16.88 -27.41
N VAL A 195 5.23 -18.05 -26.98
CA VAL A 195 5.19 -18.45 -25.56
C VAL A 195 6.38 -19.29 -25.11
N ASP A 196 7.27 -19.68 -26.02
CA ASP A 196 8.44 -20.51 -25.69
C ASP A 196 9.28 -19.86 -24.60
N GLY A 197 9.52 -20.61 -23.52
CA GLY A 197 10.28 -20.17 -22.36
C GLY A 197 9.47 -19.44 -21.28
N PHE A 198 8.19 -19.13 -21.52
CA PHE A 198 7.30 -18.60 -20.50
C PHE A 198 6.62 -19.73 -19.72
N GLU A 199 6.77 -19.71 -18.39
CA GLU A 199 6.25 -20.74 -17.50
C GLU A 199 5.54 -20.14 -16.27
N PRO A 200 4.53 -20.84 -15.70
CA PRO A 200 3.91 -20.43 -14.45
C PRO A 200 4.94 -20.19 -13.33
N GLY A 201 4.76 -19.13 -12.57
CA GLY A 201 5.65 -18.73 -11.47
C GLY A 201 6.79 -17.80 -11.87
N GLN A 202 7.08 -17.64 -13.16
CA GLN A 202 8.11 -16.71 -13.63
C GLN A 202 7.70 -15.25 -13.40
N ARG A 203 8.69 -14.41 -13.10
CA ARG A 203 8.52 -12.96 -13.05
C ARG A 203 8.66 -12.37 -14.44
N VAL A 204 7.75 -11.47 -14.75
CA VAL A 204 7.70 -10.78 -16.03
C VAL A 204 7.47 -9.28 -15.83
N PHE A 205 8.00 -8.49 -16.74
CA PHE A 205 7.47 -7.16 -16.99
C PHE A 205 6.54 -7.22 -18.18
N VAL A 206 5.30 -6.75 -17.99
CA VAL A 206 4.50 -6.25 -19.10
C VAL A 206 4.96 -4.83 -19.34
N GLN A 207 5.59 -4.57 -20.48
CA GLN A 207 6.27 -3.29 -20.72
C GLN A 207 6.04 -2.73 -22.12
N ARG A 208 6.17 -1.41 -22.24
CA ARG A 208 6.18 -0.69 -23.52
C ARG A 208 7.20 0.44 -23.48
N GLN A 209 7.77 0.77 -24.64
CA GLN A 209 8.60 1.96 -24.77
C GLN A 209 7.74 3.21 -24.97
N VAL A 210 8.18 4.32 -24.40
CA VAL A 210 7.69 5.66 -24.75
C VAL A 210 8.14 5.94 -26.18
N THR A 211 7.20 6.19 -27.08
CA THR A 211 7.49 6.67 -28.44
C THR A 211 7.22 8.17 -28.53
N GLU A 212 7.85 8.83 -29.49
CA GLU A 212 7.59 10.25 -29.77
C GLU A 212 6.13 10.49 -30.19
N ALA A 213 5.56 9.58 -30.97
CA ALA A 213 4.15 9.63 -31.38
C ALA A 213 3.22 9.55 -30.17
N TRP A 214 3.50 8.68 -29.21
CA TRP A 214 2.71 8.55 -27.97
C TRP A 214 2.82 9.80 -27.08
N VAL A 215 4.01 10.42 -27.00
CA VAL A 215 4.20 11.68 -26.27
C VAL A 215 3.37 12.81 -26.90
N ARG A 216 3.41 12.95 -28.24
CA ARG A 216 2.59 13.93 -28.97
C ARG A 216 1.10 13.67 -28.84
N ALA A 217 0.67 12.42 -28.92
CA ALA A 217 -0.73 12.05 -28.77
C ALA A 217 -1.29 12.34 -27.36
N ASN A 218 -0.43 12.39 -26.35
CA ASN A 218 -0.78 12.89 -25.00
C ASN A 218 -0.70 14.42 -24.85
N GLY A 219 -0.42 15.15 -25.93
CA GLY A 219 -0.24 16.60 -25.95
C GLY A 219 1.08 17.09 -25.33
N MET A 220 2.05 16.20 -25.11
CA MET A 220 3.26 16.48 -24.31
C MET A 220 4.52 16.68 -25.18
N GLY A 221 4.37 16.78 -26.49
CA GLY A 221 5.49 16.96 -27.43
C GLY A 221 6.11 18.36 -27.41
N ASP A 222 5.33 19.38 -27.08
CA ASP A 222 5.66 20.78 -27.34
C ASP A 222 5.73 21.61 -26.04
N LEU A 223 6.16 20.99 -24.94
CA LEU A 223 6.30 21.67 -23.66
C LEU A 223 7.46 22.67 -23.71
N VAL A 224 7.20 23.96 -23.46
CA VAL A 224 8.22 25.02 -23.46
C VAL A 224 8.12 25.85 -22.17
N LEU A 225 9.25 26.08 -21.51
CA LEU A 225 9.37 26.93 -20.33
C LEU A 225 10.50 27.94 -20.53
N TYR A 226 10.20 29.24 -20.45
CA TYR A 226 11.17 30.33 -20.68
C TYR A 226 11.93 30.24 -22.03
N GLY A 227 11.27 29.73 -23.07
CA GLY A 227 11.88 29.53 -24.40
C GLY A 227 12.65 28.21 -24.54
N GLU A 228 12.84 27.45 -23.45
CA GLU A 228 13.54 26.17 -23.45
C GLU A 228 12.57 25.00 -23.54
N GLN A 229 12.85 24.07 -24.46
CA GLN A 229 12.09 22.84 -24.62
C GLN A 229 12.20 21.99 -23.35
N GLN A 230 11.05 21.59 -22.81
CA GLN A 230 10.95 20.65 -21.69
C GLN A 230 10.64 19.25 -22.23
N THR A 231 11.10 18.24 -21.51
CA THR A 231 10.86 16.84 -21.87
C THR A 231 10.06 16.16 -20.77
N TRP A 232 8.83 15.75 -21.10
CA TRP A 232 8.02 14.98 -20.18
C TRP A 232 8.61 13.58 -19.91
N LEU A 233 8.59 12.74 -20.94
CA LEU A 233 9.18 11.42 -20.96
C LEU A 233 10.03 11.30 -22.22
N LYS A 234 11.31 10.92 -22.05
CA LYS A 234 12.22 10.75 -23.18
C LYS A 234 11.79 9.53 -24.01
N PRO A 235 11.67 9.63 -25.35
CA PRO A 235 11.47 8.45 -26.19
C PRO A 235 12.52 7.37 -25.92
N GLY A 236 12.08 6.10 -25.90
CA GLY A 236 12.89 4.95 -25.48
C GLY A 236 12.85 4.65 -23.97
N THR A 237 12.31 5.55 -23.14
CA THR A 237 12.03 5.24 -21.72
C THR A 237 11.04 4.08 -21.64
N VAL A 238 11.31 3.08 -20.79
CA VAL A 238 10.47 1.88 -20.67
C VAL A 238 9.49 2.05 -19.52
N VAL A 239 8.20 1.90 -19.80
CA VAL A 239 7.15 1.81 -18.77
C VAL A 239 6.91 0.33 -18.48
N ARG A 240 7.01 -0.05 -17.21
CA ARG A 240 7.02 -1.45 -16.76
C ARG A 240 5.92 -1.71 -15.75
N GLN A 241 5.22 -2.83 -15.92
CA GLN A 241 4.29 -3.38 -14.94
C GLN A 241 4.82 -4.76 -14.51
N PRO A 242 5.41 -4.89 -13.30
CA PRO A 242 5.91 -6.17 -12.81
C PRO A 242 4.75 -7.12 -12.48
N ARG A 243 4.80 -8.36 -12.96
CA ARG A 243 3.78 -9.40 -12.74
C ARG A 243 4.43 -10.77 -12.58
N THR A 244 3.64 -11.73 -12.13
CA THR A 244 3.99 -13.16 -12.16
C THR A 244 3.09 -13.87 -13.15
N ILE A 245 3.64 -14.81 -13.93
CA ILE A 245 2.81 -15.68 -14.77
C ILE A 245 2.04 -16.63 -13.85
N LYS A 246 0.71 -16.58 -13.94
CA LYS A 246 -0.18 -17.53 -13.26
C LYS A 246 -0.33 -18.82 -14.06
N SER A 247 -0.53 -18.70 -15.36
CA SER A 247 -0.66 -19.84 -16.28
C SER A 247 -0.43 -19.42 -17.72
N VAL A 248 -0.13 -20.39 -18.59
CA VAL A 248 -0.04 -20.22 -20.05
C VAL A 248 -1.03 -21.16 -20.71
N ASP A 249 -1.83 -20.67 -21.64
CA ASP A 249 -2.83 -21.43 -22.41
C ASP A 249 -2.74 -21.06 -23.90
N GLY A 250 -2.18 -21.95 -24.71
CA GLY A 250 -1.79 -21.62 -26.09
C GLY A 250 -0.82 -20.44 -26.11
N ASN A 251 -1.16 -19.38 -26.85
CA ASN A 251 -0.38 -18.13 -26.89
C ASN A 251 -0.81 -17.09 -25.84
N GLU A 252 -1.79 -17.41 -25.01
CA GLU A 252 -2.28 -16.50 -23.98
C GLU A 252 -1.53 -16.73 -22.66
N VAL A 253 -0.98 -15.67 -22.11
CA VAL A 253 -0.35 -15.64 -20.79
C VAL A 253 -1.30 -14.98 -19.81
N ILE A 254 -1.64 -15.70 -18.74
CA ILE A 254 -2.48 -15.23 -17.64
C ILE A 254 -1.57 -14.76 -16.51
N LEU A 255 -1.76 -13.53 -16.07
CA LEU A 255 -1.00 -12.85 -15.03
C LEU A 255 -1.67 -13.02 -13.67
N ASP A 256 -0.88 -12.96 -12.60
CA ASP A 256 -1.35 -13.03 -11.21
C ASP A 256 -2.23 -11.83 -10.82
N ILE A 257 -1.87 -10.63 -11.28
CA ILE A 257 -2.52 -9.35 -10.95
C ILE A 257 -2.96 -8.65 -12.23
N PRO A 258 -4.19 -8.11 -12.31
CA PRO A 258 -4.63 -7.30 -13.44
C PRO A 258 -3.71 -6.11 -13.73
N LEU A 259 -3.58 -5.74 -15.00
CA LEU A 259 -2.80 -4.59 -15.45
C LEU A 259 -3.45 -3.28 -15.04
N THR A 260 -2.61 -2.28 -14.78
CA THR A 260 -3.04 -0.95 -14.33
C THR A 260 -2.71 0.16 -15.33
N ASP A 261 -1.99 -0.14 -16.41
CA ASP A 261 -1.87 0.70 -17.61
C ASP A 261 -2.40 -0.10 -18.82
N ALA A 262 -3.13 0.58 -19.71
CA ALA A 262 -3.63 -0.01 -20.95
C ALA A 262 -2.52 -0.12 -22.01
N LEU A 263 -2.66 -1.09 -22.91
CA LEU A 263 -1.77 -1.28 -24.05
C LEU A 263 -2.58 -1.18 -25.35
N ASP A 264 -2.16 -0.33 -26.28
CA ASP A 264 -2.88 -0.08 -27.54
C ASP A 264 -1.94 -0.29 -28.74
N THR A 265 -1.88 -1.52 -29.25
CA THR A 265 -1.05 -1.87 -30.41
C THR A 265 -1.67 -1.37 -31.72
N ASN A 266 -3.00 -1.35 -31.80
CA ASN A 266 -3.75 -0.90 -32.98
C ASN A 266 -3.49 0.57 -33.32
N SER A 267 -3.22 1.41 -32.32
CA SER A 267 -2.90 2.83 -32.53
C SER A 267 -1.59 3.07 -33.28
N GLY A 268 -0.68 2.09 -33.32
CA GLY A 268 0.70 2.26 -33.79
C GLY A 268 1.56 3.18 -32.90
N LEU A 269 1.04 3.63 -31.74
CA LEU A 269 1.74 4.54 -30.84
C LEU A 269 2.70 3.80 -29.89
N MET A 270 2.52 2.50 -29.69
CA MET A 270 3.37 1.70 -28.80
C MET A 270 3.54 0.28 -29.32
N GLN A 271 4.63 -0.36 -28.89
CA GLN A 271 4.94 -1.76 -29.16
C GLN A 271 5.19 -2.46 -27.82
N PRO A 272 4.16 -3.04 -27.20
CA PRO A 272 4.26 -3.71 -25.93
C PRO A 272 4.90 -5.10 -26.06
N SER A 273 5.56 -5.53 -24.99
CA SER A 273 6.20 -6.83 -24.89
C SER A 273 6.02 -7.42 -23.50
N LEU A 274 6.04 -8.75 -23.44
CA LEU A 274 6.18 -9.51 -22.22
C LEU A 274 7.65 -9.91 -22.07
N VAL A 275 8.26 -9.62 -20.93
CA VAL A 275 9.70 -9.84 -20.70
C VAL A 275 9.92 -10.62 -19.42
N ALA A 276 10.39 -11.86 -19.53
CA ALA A 276 10.78 -12.68 -18.39
C ALA A 276 12.18 -12.32 -17.89
N PHE A 277 12.34 -12.27 -16.57
CA PHE A 277 13.58 -11.89 -15.92
C PHE A 277 13.74 -12.58 -14.56
N ASP A 278 14.97 -12.76 -14.13
CA ASP A 278 15.29 -13.16 -12.77
C ASP A 278 15.48 -11.93 -11.88
N PRO A 279 14.78 -11.83 -10.73
CA PRO A 279 15.00 -10.73 -9.81
C PRO A 279 16.37 -10.86 -9.14
N PRO A 280 17.01 -9.75 -8.74
CA PRO A 280 18.13 -9.83 -7.79
C PRO A 280 17.65 -10.38 -6.44
N PRO A 281 18.56 -10.71 -5.51
CA PRO A 281 18.19 -11.11 -4.15
C PRO A 281 17.19 -10.13 -3.53
N ILE A 282 16.08 -10.69 -3.04
CA ILE A 282 14.94 -9.93 -2.53
C ILE A 282 15.08 -9.81 -1.01
N SER A 283 15.01 -8.58 -0.51
CA SER A 283 14.89 -8.34 0.92
C SER A 283 13.42 -8.45 1.31
N ALA A 284 13.03 -9.38 2.18
CA ALA A 284 11.61 -9.60 2.45
C ALA A 284 11.31 -9.90 3.92
N GLU A 285 10.04 -9.78 4.33
CA GLU A 285 9.59 -10.07 5.69
C GLU A 285 10.25 -9.16 6.74
N MET A 286 10.34 -7.87 6.44
CA MET A 286 10.98 -6.87 7.29
C MET A 286 9.94 -5.94 7.91
N GLY A 287 10.11 -5.59 9.17
CA GLY A 287 9.12 -4.80 9.90
C GLY A 287 9.73 -3.74 10.79
N ILE A 288 9.14 -2.55 10.84
CA ILE A 288 9.39 -1.56 11.89
C ILE A 288 8.07 -1.15 12.53
N GLU A 289 7.98 -1.24 13.86
CA GLU A 289 6.71 -1.00 14.55
C GLU A 289 6.83 -0.52 16.00
N ASP A 290 5.74 0.09 16.49
CA ASP A 290 5.50 0.47 17.89
C ASP A 290 6.60 1.38 18.48
N LEU A 291 7.06 2.40 17.75
CA LEU A 291 8.09 3.34 18.21
C LEU A 291 7.96 4.72 17.53
N SER A 292 8.66 5.73 18.06
CA SER A 292 8.85 7.01 17.40
C SER A 292 10.26 7.17 16.84
N ILE A 293 10.39 7.91 15.74
CA ILE A 293 11.67 8.32 15.14
C ILE A 293 11.72 9.85 15.10
N THR A 294 12.80 10.42 15.63
CA THR A 294 12.95 11.88 15.70
C THR A 294 14.32 12.32 15.24
N LEU A 295 14.34 13.30 14.34
CA LEU A 295 15.54 14.06 13.99
C LEU A 295 15.51 15.41 14.73
N SER A 296 16.58 15.72 15.48
CA SER A 296 16.70 16.97 16.23
C SER A 296 18.13 17.51 16.16
N PRO A 297 18.39 18.68 15.54
CA PRO A 297 17.40 19.66 15.06
C PRO A 297 16.58 19.18 13.87
N SER A 298 15.32 19.63 13.79
CA SER A 298 14.37 19.26 12.73
C SER A 298 14.82 19.77 11.36
N CYS A 299 14.68 18.89 10.36
CA CYS A 299 14.78 19.21 8.94
C CYS A 299 13.42 19.53 8.30
N SER A 300 12.30 19.48 9.02
CA SER A 300 10.98 19.79 8.42
C SER A 300 11.00 21.17 7.78
N GLY A 301 10.60 21.28 6.52
CA GLY A 301 10.58 22.57 5.82
C GLY A 301 11.97 23.13 5.51
N ALA A 302 13.07 22.41 5.78
CA ALA A 302 14.41 22.77 5.32
C ALA A 302 14.54 22.57 3.80
N SER A 303 15.60 23.12 3.18
CA SER A 303 15.73 23.09 1.73
C SER A 303 16.05 21.67 1.29
N LEU A 304 15.31 21.17 0.31
CA LEU A 304 15.74 19.99 -0.43
C LEU A 304 16.99 20.37 -1.23
N ASN A 305 18.00 19.49 -1.30
CA ASN A 305 19.39 19.70 -1.72
C ASN A 305 20.39 20.01 -0.59
N THR A 306 20.01 19.74 0.65
CA THR A 306 20.89 19.89 1.81
C THR A 306 21.10 18.55 2.50
N ARG A 307 21.67 18.53 3.71
CA ARG A 307 21.74 17.32 4.55
C ARG A 307 20.36 16.78 4.98
N CYS A 308 19.26 17.42 4.57
CA CYS A 308 17.90 17.06 4.95
C CYS A 308 17.17 16.18 3.91
N ASP A 309 17.88 15.59 2.95
CA ASP A 309 17.27 14.87 1.82
C ASP A 309 17.03 13.38 2.10
N SER A 310 17.67 12.81 3.13
CA SER A 310 17.52 11.40 3.48
C SER A 310 16.20 11.12 4.23
N PRO A 311 15.49 10.02 3.92
CA PRO A 311 14.23 9.69 4.55
C PRO A 311 14.40 9.10 5.96
N ALA A 312 13.34 9.16 6.78
CA ALA A 312 13.32 8.44 8.05
C ALA A 312 13.32 6.91 7.83
N ILE A 313 12.50 6.43 6.90
CA ILE A 313 12.36 5.01 6.59
C ILE A 313 12.41 4.83 5.07
N SER A 314 13.27 3.93 4.60
CA SER A 314 13.34 3.53 3.20
C SER A 314 13.15 2.02 3.07
N PHE A 315 12.15 1.61 2.28
CA PHE A 315 12.08 0.25 1.76
C PHE A 315 12.91 0.20 0.48
N THR A 316 14.03 -0.54 0.52
CA THR A 316 15.05 -0.49 -0.54
C THR A 316 14.55 -1.14 -1.83
N PRO A 317 15.23 -0.92 -2.99
CA PRO A 317 14.84 -1.57 -4.24
C PRO A 317 14.72 -3.08 -4.10
N TRP A 318 13.72 -3.67 -4.76
CA TRP A 318 13.45 -5.12 -4.68
C TRP A 318 13.10 -5.66 -3.30
N SER A 319 12.78 -4.80 -2.33
CA SER A 319 12.18 -5.26 -1.09
C SER A 319 10.75 -5.78 -1.30
N SER A 320 10.31 -6.76 -0.53
CA SER A 320 8.91 -7.18 -0.57
C SER A 320 8.34 -7.65 0.75
N ASP A 321 7.02 -7.77 0.83
CA ASP A 321 6.33 -8.39 1.98
C ASP A 321 6.83 -7.79 3.31
N SER A 322 6.78 -6.47 3.42
CA SER A 322 7.38 -5.71 4.53
C SER A 322 6.42 -4.64 5.04
N TRP A 323 6.65 -4.12 6.26
CA TRP A 323 5.72 -3.16 6.86
C TRP A 323 6.38 -2.11 7.75
N ALA A 324 5.67 -0.98 7.86
CA ALA A 324 5.87 0.06 8.86
C ALA A 324 4.53 0.27 9.57
N ARG A 325 4.44 0.02 10.87
CA ARG A 325 3.16 0.04 11.60
C ARG A 325 3.22 0.76 12.94
N ASN A 326 2.22 1.56 13.27
CA ASN A 326 2.10 2.22 14.58
C ASN A 326 3.35 3.02 14.94
N LEU A 327 3.60 4.09 14.18
CA LEU A 327 4.80 4.91 14.28
C LEU A 327 4.47 6.40 14.43
N GLU A 328 5.31 7.12 15.15
CA GLU A 328 5.32 8.59 15.15
C GLU A 328 6.65 9.11 14.59
N LEU A 329 6.60 9.91 13.52
CA LEU A 329 7.78 10.39 12.81
C LEU A 329 7.82 11.92 12.87
N THR A 330 8.96 12.49 13.28
CA THR A 330 9.13 13.94 13.42
C THR A 330 10.49 14.39 12.93
N GLY A 331 10.50 15.53 12.22
CA GLY A 331 11.70 16.28 11.93
C GLY A 331 12.37 15.97 10.59
N PHE A 332 11.69 15.28 9.67
CA PHE A 332 12.26 14.92 8.37
C PHE A 332 11.56 15.63 7.21
N ASN A 333 12.28 15.91 6.11
CA ASN A 333 11.63 16.29 4.86
C ASN A 333 10.98 15.09 4.17
N PHE A 334 11.59 13.92 4.27
CA PHE A 334 11.04 12.67 3.75
C PHE A 334 10.81 11.70 4.90
N TYR A 335 9.58 11.25 5.11
CA TYR A 335 9.29 10.31 6.19
C TYR A 335 9.47 8.87 5.74
N ILE A 336 8.67 8.43 4.77
CA ILE A 336 8.69 7.06 4.28
C ILE A 336 8.86 7.09 2.75
N GLU A 337 9.81 6.33 2.25
CA GLU A 337 9.90 6.05 0.83
C GLU A 337 9.86 4.55 0.54
N THR A 338 9.26 4.20 -0.60
CA THR A 338 9.34 2.86 -1.18
C THR A 338 10.04 2.98 -2.52
N GLN A 339 11.17 2.32 -2.64
CA GLN A 339 12.02 2.42 -3.83
C GLN A 339 11.49 1.57 -4.99
N TYR A 340 12.01 1.79 -6.18
CA TYR A 340 11.60 1.07 -7.39
C TYR A 340 11.76 -0.45 -7.25
N ASN A 341 10.84 -1.20 -7.88
CA ASN A 341 10.75 -2.66 -7.82
C ASN A 341 10.48 -3.24 -6.43
N SER A 342 10.26 -2.41 -5.40
CA SER A 342 9.69 -2.90 -4.14
C SER A 342 8.22 -3.27 -4.33
N SER A 343 7.71 -4.25 -3.57
CA SER A 343 6.34 -4.74 -3.72
C SER A 343 5.69 -5.26 -2.44
N ARG A 344 4.35 -5.20 -2.33
CA ARG A 344 3.60 -5.80 -1.20
C ARG A 344 4.05 -5.23 0.15
N ILE A 345 4.03 -3.91 0.26
CA ILE A 345 4.41 -3.18 1.47
C ILE A 345 3.15 -2.60 2.11
N THR A 346 3.06 -2.65 3.44
CA THR A 346 2.01 -1.96 4.20
C THR A 346 2.63 -0.86 5.06
N VAL A 347 2.13 0.36 4.93
CA VAL A 347 2.37 1.47 5.84
C VAL A 347 1.05 1.75 6.55
N GLN A 348 0.98 1.50 7.86
CA GLN A 348 -0.28 1.57 8.60
C GLN A 348 -0.13 2.28 9.95
N ASP A 349 -1.13 3.05 10.37
CA ASP A 349 -1.15 3.69 11.69
C ASP A 349 0.10 4.56 11.93
N VAL A 350 0.51 5.34 10.92
CA VAL A 350 1.68 6.22 11.00
C VAL A 350 1.24 7.67 11.12
N VAL A 351 1.78 8.38 12.12
CA VAL A 351 1.60 9.81 12.33
C VAL A 351 2.89 10.55 11.97
N MET A 352 2.79 11.51 11.06
CA MET A 352 3.92 12.34 10.60
C MET A 352 3.74 13.79 11.05
N THR A 353 4.72 14.36 11.74
CA THR A 353 4.60 15.71 12.33
C THR A 353 5.36 16.75 11.51
N ARG A 354 4.68 17.72 10.90
CA ARG A 354 5.32 18.88 10.26
C ARG A 354 5.43 20.03 11.25
N ASP A 355 6.62 20.26 11.79
CA ASP A 355 6.90 21.27 12.83
C ASP A 355 7.46 22.60 12.30
N ALA A 356 7.69 22.70 10.99
CA ALA A 356 8.10 23.92 10.30
C ALA A 356 7.61 23.94 8.84
N ASP A 357 7.32 25.13 8.32
CA ASP A 357 6.82 25.34 6.96
C ASP A 357 7.97 25.45 5.96
N ALA A 358 7.83 24.78 4.80
CA ALA A 358 8.74 24.96 3.68
C ALA A 358 8.70 26.39 3.09
N LYS A 359 7.64 27.16 3.37
CA LYS A 359 7.40 28.53 2.86
C LYS A 359 7.95 29.65 3.75
N ASP A 360 8.35 29.37 5.00
CA ASP A 360 8.80 30.40 5.96
C ASP A 360 10.13 31.09 5.57
N ALA A 361 10.76 30.69 4.46
CA ALA A 361 11.97 31.32 3.91
C ALA A 361 11.71 32.30 2.74
N GLY A 362 10.50 32.86 2.60
CA GLY A 362 10.23 33.96 1.67
C GLY A 362 10.30 33.63 0.18
N ASN A 363 10.32 32.34 -0.20
CA ASN A 363 10.35 31.88 -1.59
C ASN A 363 9.22 30.87 -1.85
N THR A 364 8.21 31.28 -2.61
CA THR A 364 7.04 30.47 -2.99
C THR A 364 7.32 29.43 -4.07
N ASN A 365 8.54 29.38 -4.62
CA ASN A 365 8.97 28.49 -5.71
C ASN A 365 9.83 27.30 -5.24
N ARG A 366 9.82 27.00 -3.93
CA ARG A 366 10.64 25.93 -3.33
C ARG A 366 10.00 24.55 -3.54
N ALA A 367 10.83 23.54 -3.76
CA ALA A 367 10.38 22.15 -3.77
C ALA A 367 9.81 21.76 -2.40
N LEU A 368 8.65 21.11 -2.40
CA LEU A 368 7.97 20.69 -1.18
C LEU A 368 8.51 19.35 -0.67
N PRO A 369 8.59 19.17 0.66
CA PRO A 369 8.90 17.87 1.24
C PRO A 369 7.76 16.87 0.98
N ALA A 370 8.04 15.58 1.10
CA ALA A 370 7.04 14.52 0.90
C ALA A 370 6.98 13.57 2.10
N ASP A 371 5.80 13.36 2.67
CA ASP A 371 5.69 12.46 3.82
C ASP A 371 5.85 11.00 3.35
N ILE A 372 5.07 10.58 2.35
CA ILE A 372 5.17 9.22 1.79
C ILE A 372 5.44 9.29 0.28
N LEU A 373 6.60 8.77 -0.15
CA LEU A 373 6.98 8.61 -1.56
C LEU A 373 6.79 7.14 -2.02
N VAL A 374 5.94 6.96 -3.02
CA VAL A 374 5.57 5.66 -3.59
C VAL A 374 6.24 5.46 -4.96
N GLN A 375 7.27 4.61 -5.03
CA GLN A 375 7.93 4.26 -6.31
C GLN A 375 7.81 2.76 -6.64
N GLY A 376 7.50 1.94 -5.63
CA GLY A 376 7.17 0.53 -5.79
C GLY A 376 5.75 0.27 -6.28
N THR A 377 5.31 -0.97 -6.13
CA THR A 377 3.99 -1.47 -6.52
C THR A 377 3.32 -2.23 -5.38
N GLN A 378 2.02 -2.45 -5.45
CA GLN A 378 1.26 -3.17 -4.42
C GLN A 378 1.46 -2.57 -3.02
N LEU A 379 1.59 -1.25 -2.93
CA LEU A 379 1.70 -0.53 -1.65
C LEU A 379 0.31 -0.25 -1.09
N LEU A 380 0.13 -0.50 0.21
CA LEU A 380 -1.03 -0.04 0.98
C LEU A 380 -0.55 1.00 2.01
N VAL A 381 -1.07 2.22 1.92
CA VAL A 381 -1.01 3.24 2.98
C VAL A 381 -2.39 3.29 3.63
N ALA A 382 -2.49 2.94 4.90
CA ALA A 382 -3.78 2.83 5.59
C ALA A 382 -3.75 3.53 6.96
N ASP A 383 -4.80 4.28 7.30
CA ASP A 383 -4.95 4.85 8.65
C ASP A 383 -3.77 5.75 9.08
N CYS A 384 -3.17 6.43 8.10
CA CYS A 384 -2.06 7.35 8.33
C CYS A 384 -2.55 8.79 8.47
N SER A 385 -1.82 9.62 9.21
CA SER A 385 -2.17 11.02 9.36
C SER A 385 -0.94 11.92 9.43
N GLN A 386 -1.14 13.17 9.02
CA GLN A 386 -0.21 14.25 9.32
C GLN A 386 -0.76 15.09 10.49
N GLN A 387 0.13 15.60 11.32
CA GLN A 387 -0.15 16.61 12.35
C GLN A 387 0.90 17.73 12.32
N GLY A 388 0.72 18.76 13.15
CA GLY A 388 1.62 19.90 13.24
C GLY A 388 1.04 21.16 12.60
N LEU A 389 1.88 21.96 11.94
CA LEU A 389 1.48 23.25 11.37
C LEU A 389 0.55 23.06 10.17
N GLU A 390 -0.64 23.67 10.22
CA GLU A 390 -1.59 23.69 9.11
C GLU A 390 -1.00 24.31 7.83
N THR A 391 -0.10 25.30 7.97
CA THR A 391 0.52 25.99 6.82
C THR A 391 1.62 25.20 6.14
N ALA A 392 2.23 24.22 6.83
CA ALA A 392 3.42 23.52 6.38
C ALA A 392 3.14 22.66 5.14
N ALA A 393 3.32 23.25 3.96
CA ALA A 393 2.95 22.61 2.71
C ALA A 393 3.83 21.39 2.43
N SER A 394 3.20 20.27 2.08
CA SER A 394 3.86 19.00 1.79
C SER A 394 3.09 18.21 0.74
N PHE A 395 3.78 17.26 0.12
CA PHE A 395 3.13 16.13 -0.54
C PHE A 395 2.90 15.04 0.50
N ALA A 396 1.68 14.97 1.05
CA ALA A 396 1.33 13.99 2.08
C ALA A 396 1.54 12.55 1.58
N VAL A 397 1.06 12.26 0.38
CA VAL A 397 1.43 11.06 -0.36
C VAL A 397 1.67 11.43 -1.81
N MET A 398 2.80 10.97 -2.37
CA MET A 398 3.08 11.13 -3.78
C MET A 398 3.63 9.88 -4.43
N THR A 399 3.33 9.69 -5.71
CA THR A 399 4.01 8.66 -6.52
C THR A 399 5.22 9.23 -7.23
N GLY A 400 6.26 8.42 -7.37
CA GLY A 400 7.41 8.71 -8.22
C GLY A 400 7.11 8.63 -9.71
N SER A 401 8.12 8.96 -10.52
CA SER A 401 8.08 8.80 -11.97
C SER A 401 7.87 7.33 -12.33
N LEU A 402 6.94 7.01 -13.23
CA LEU A 402 6.70 5.65 -13.72
C LEU A 402 6.36 4.62 -12.62
N ALA A 403 5.88 5.06 -11.45
CA ALA A 403 5.51 4.16 -10.36
C ALA A 403 4.34 3.24 -10.79
N PRO A 404 4.53 1.90 -10.78
CA PRO A 404 3.51 0.99 -11.28
C PRO A 404 2.55 0.55 -10.20
N GLY A 405 1.26 0.54 -10.52
CA GLY A 405 0.21 0.07 -9.63
C GLY A 405 -0.07 -1.45 -9.74
N PRO A 406 -0.99 -1.96 -8.90
CA PRO A 406 -1.88 -1.17 -8.04
C PRO A 406 -1.18 -0.61 -6.80
N ASN A 407 -1.51 0.60 -6.38
CA ASN A 407 -1.10 1.21 -5.10
C ASN A 407 -2.34 1.88 -4.48
N ALA A 408 -2.48 1.87 -3.15
CA ALA A 408 -3.67 2.39 -2.47
C ALA A 408 -3.34 3.24 -1.24
N VAL A 409 -4.07 4.35 -1.11
CA VAL A 409 -4.13 5.19 0.09
C VAL A 409 -5.57 5.17 0.61
N VAL A 410 -5.73 4.68 1.83
CA VAL A 410 -7.03 4.46 2.46
C VAL A 410 -7.05 5.18 3.80
N ARG A 411 -8.03 6.07 4.03
CA ARG A 411 -8.21 6.79 5.30
C ARG A 411 -6.96 7.56 5.74
N PHE A 412 -6.48 8.44 4.86
CA PHE A 412 -5.40 9.36 5.19
C PHE A 412 -5.98 10.68 5.71
N ALA A 413 -5.46 11.23 6.80
CA ALA A 413 -5.90 12.51 7.37
C ALA A 413 -4.80 13.56 7.31
N VAL A 414 -5.15 14.81 7.00
CA VAL A 414 -4.25 15.96 7.00
C VAL A 414 -4.84 17.12 7.80
N PRO A 415 -4.02 18.02 8.36
CA PRO A 415 -4.53 19.13 9.14
C PRO A 415 -5.13 20.24 8.26
N SER A 416 -4.73 20.37 6.99
CA SER A 416 -5.30 21.37 6.08
C SER A 416 -5.13 21.01 4.59
N GLU A 417 -5.68 21.85 3.70
CA GLU A 417 -5.49 21.74 2.25
C GLU A 417 -4.04 22.03 1.78
N SER A 418 -3.14 22.48 2.67
CA SER A 418 -1.74 22.70 2.33
C SER A 418 -0.98 21.39 2.13
N GLN A 419 -1.53 20.28 2.61
CA GLN A 419 -0.97 18.95 2.46
C GLN A 419 -1.83 18.11 1.55
N LEU A 420 -1.20 17.60 0.49
CA LEU A 420 -1.94 17.09 -0.66
C LEU A 420 -1.43 15.71 -1.09
N ILE A 421 -2.37 14.89 -1.55
CA ILE A 421 -2.11 13.61 -2.17
C ILE A 421 -2.06 13.81 -3.68
N VAL A 422 -0.90 13.54 -4.29
CA VAL A 422 -0.67 13.81 -5.71
C VAL A 422 0.33 12.84 -6.31
N PRO A 423 -0.03 12.10 -7.36
CA PRO A 423 0.95 11.50 -8.24
C PRO A 423 1.87 12.62 -8.77
N HIS A 424 3.18 12.53 -8.54
CA HIS A 424 4.05 13.70 -8.61
C HIS A 424 4.44 14.09 -10.05
N GLN A 425 4.78 13.12 -10.89
CA GLN A 425 5.30 13.38 -12.24
C GLN A 425 5.32 12.10 -13.08
N ARG A 426 5.35 12.28 -14.42
CA ARG A 426 5.84 11.26 -15.37
C ARG A 426 5.16 9.88 -15.26
N TRP A 427 3.86 9.84 -15.51
CA TRP A 427 3.09 8.62 -15.82
C TRP A 427 3.23 7.48 -14.79
N ALA A 428 2.89 7.74 -13.53
CA ALA A 428 2.48 6.65 -12.65
C ALA A 428 1.18 6.02 -13.17
N HIS A 429 0.85 4.81 -12.74
CA HIS A 429 -0.43 4.20 -13.11
C HIS A 429 -1.03 3.33 -12.01
N GLY A 430 -2.35 3.29 -11.90
CA GLY A 430 -3.07 2.47 -10.90
C GLY A 430 -2.85 2.93 -9.46
N PHE A 431 -3.46 4.05 -9.08
CA PHE A 431 -3.36 4.61 -7.73
C PHE A 431 -4.76 4.93 -7.17
N LEU A 432 -5.15 4.25 -6.09
CA LEU A 432 -6.37 4.52 -5.35
C LEU A 432 -6.10 5.52 -4.25
N VAL A 433 -6.97 6.52 -4.14
CA VAL A 433 -7.09 7.37 -2.95
C VAL A 433 -8.54 7.33 -2.52
N GLU A 434 -8.80 6.91 -1.29
CA GLU A 434 -10.16 6.79 -0.77
C GLU A 434 -10.32 7.28 0.66
N ASP A 435 -11.56 7.69 0.96
CA ASP A 435 -12.02 8.04 2.31
C ASP A 435 -11.13 9.08 3.02
N THR A 436 -10.83 10.18 2.33
CA THR A 436 -9.96 11.25 2.84
C THR A 436 -10.56 12.63 2.62
N ASP A 437 -10.25 13.55 3.54
CA ASP A 437 -10.48 15.00 3.44
C ASP A 437 -9.27 15.75 2.87
N ALA A 438 -8.14 15.06 2.65
CA ALA A 438 -6.99 15.64 2.00
C ALA A 438 -7.31 16.12 0.59
N GLN A 439 -6.62 17.16 0.16
CA GLN A 439 -6.70 17.58 -1.23
C GLN A 439 -6.07 16.51 -2.14
N VAL A 440 -6.80 16.07 -3.17
CA VAL A 440 -6.34 15.06 -4.13
C VAL A 440 -6.23 15.66 -5.52
N ARG A 441 -5.09 15.44 -6.20
CA ARG A 441 -4.86 15.93 -7.56
C ARG A 441 -4.32 14.86 -8.48
N PHE A 442 -5.09 14.47 -9.50
CA PHE A 442 -4.63 13.67 -10.64
C PHE A 442 -4.58 14.59 -11.86
N ILE A 443 -3.39 15.04 -12.25
CA ILE A 443 -3.27 16.22 -13.13
C ILE A 443 -2.14 16.11 -14.16
N ASN A 444 -2.29 16.91 -15.22
CA ASN A 444 -1.16 17.34 -16.00
C ASN A 444 -0.46 18.51 -15.29
N ARG A 445 0.79 18.30 -14.88
CA ARG A 445 1.64 19.32 -14.24
C ARG A 445 2.43 20.14 -15.25
N ALA A 446 2.18 19.93 -16.55
CA ALA A 446 2.75 20.67 -17.66
C ALA A 446 4.27 20.81 -17.52
N THR A 447 4.76 22.06 -17.53
CA THR A 447 6.17 22.43 -17.46
C THR A 447 6.72 22.56 -16.05
N ASN A 448 5.96 22.21 -14.99
CA ASN A 448 6.50 22.21 -13.63
C ASN A 448 7.78 21.36 -13.55
N GLY A 449 8.73 21.83 -12.74
CA GLY A 449 10.06 21.22 -12.67
C GLY A 449 10.76 21.28 -14.02
N THR A 450 11.14 20.12 -14.56
CA THR A 450 11.81 19.98 -15.87
C THR A 450 10.89 19.34 -16.93
N GLY A 451 9.59 19.59 -16.82
CA GLY A 451 8.55 18.90 -17.60
C GLY A 451 8.00 17.70 -16.87
N HIS A 452 7.22 17.92 -15.80
CA HIS A 452 6.55 16.82 -15.09
C HIS A 452 5.42 16.18 -15.90
N GLY A 453 4.75 16.95 -16.77
CA GLY A 453 3.66 16.52 -17.65
C GLY A 453 2.53 15.77 -16.94
N TRP A 454 1.90 14.80 -17.62
CA TRP A 454 0.90 13.94 -17.00
C TRP A 454 1.52 13.13 -15.87
N SER A 455 0.92 13.23 -14.68
CA SER A 455 1.43 12.53 -13.51
C SER A 455 0.88 11.11 -13.36
N ILE A 456 -0.33 10.84 -13.86
CA ILE A 456 -0.97 9.54 -13.68
C ILE A 456 -1.95 9.15 -14.80
N ASN A 457 -2.02 7.85 -15.07
CA ASN A 457 -3.14 7.15 -15.71
C ASN A 457 -3.79 6.16 -14.72
N ALA A 458 -5.06 5.82 -14.88
CA ALA A 458 -5.77 4.88 -14.02
C ALA A 458 -5.77 5.22 -12.52
N GLY A 459 -5.72 6.52 -12.18
CA GLY A 459 -5.94 7.01 -10.83
C GLY A 459 -7.42 6.95 -10.46
N VAL A 460 -7.74 6.52 -9.24
CA VAL A 460 -9.11 6.39 -8.75
C VAL A 460 -9.26 7.17 -7.44
N GLY A 461 -10.09 8.20 -7.45
CA GLY A 461 -10.60 8.84 -6.26
C GLY A 461 -11.92 8.20 -5.85
N TRP A 462 -12.05 7.76 -4.61
CA TRP A 462 -13.27 7.11 -4.10
C TRP A 462 -13.75 7.77 -2.80
N ASN A 463 -14.99 8.28 -2.79
CA ASN A 463 -15.57 8.95 -1.62
C ASN A 463 -14.69 10.08 -1.05
N LEU A 464 -14.08 10.88 -1.95
CA LEU A 464 -13.22 12.01 -1.57
C LEU A 464 -14.05 13.19 -1.04
N ARG A 465 -13.67 13.70 0.14
CA ARG A 465 -14.33 14.85 0.80
C ARG A 465 -13.54 16.15 0.66
N GLY A 466 -12.23 16.06 0.42
CA GLY A 466 -11.36 17.20 0.22
C GLY A 466 -11.49 17.86 -1.16
N LYS A 467 -10.84 19.01 -1.34
CA LYS A 467 -10.74 19.65 -2.65
C LYS A 467 -10.11 18.71 -3.66
N THR A 468 -10.75 18.56 -4.81
CA THR A 468 -10.39 17.53 -5.80
C THR A 468 -10.15 18.16 -7.17
N LEU A 469 -9.07 17.75 -7.83
CA LEU A 469 -8.80 18.10 -9.23
C LEU A 469 -8.37 16.83 -9.97
N VAL A 470 -9.26 16.29 -10.80
CA VAL A 470 -9.02 15.04 -11.55
C VAL A 470 -9.13 15.32 -13.04
N GLN A 471 -8.03 15.07 -13.74
CA GLN A 471 -7.89 15.19 -15.19
C GLN A 471 -7.49 13.85 -15.78
N SER A 472 -7.99 13.53 -16.98
CA SER A 472 -7.59 12.33 -17.72
C SER A 472 -6.57 12.69 -18.81
N PRO A 473 -5.47 11.92 -18.96
CA PRO A 473 -4.61 12.05 -20.13
C PRO A 473 -5.37 11.65 -21.41
N PRO A 474 -5.03 12.20 -22.60
CA PRO A 474 -5.78 11.94 -23.84
C PRO A 474 -5.91 10.46 -24.21
N LEU A 475 -4.92 9.65 -23.87
CA LEU A 475 -4.90 8.22 -24.18
C LEU A 475 -5.30 7.32 -23.00
N GLY A 476 -5.70 7.91 -21.87
CA GLY A 476 -6.01 7.18 -20.65
C GLY A 476 -7.23 7.76 -19.91
N VAL A 477 -7.39 7.33 -18.67
CA VAL A 477 -8.55 7.68 -17.86
C VAL A 477 -8.17 7.72 -16.39
N ASN A 478 -8.65 8.75 -15.69
CA ASN A 478 -8.65 8.84 -14.24
C ASN A 478 -10.10 9.01 -13.77
N TRP A 479 -10.45 8.41 -12.64
CA TRP A 479 -11.81 8.38 -12.10
C TRP A 479 -11.93 9.16 -10.80
N CYS A 480 -13.09 9.77 -10.59
CA CYS A 480 -13.55 10.22 -9.28
C CYS A 480 -14.98 9.72 -9.07
N ILE A 481 -15.16 8.84 -8.09
CA ILE A 481 -16.44 8.17 -7.83
C ILE A 481 -16.89 8.52 -6.41
N GLY A 482 -18.11 9.02 -6.29
CA GLY A 482 -18.68 9.42 -5.00
C GLY A 482 -17.98 10.63 -4.34
N CYS A 483 -17.28 11.43 -5.14
CA CYS A 483 -16.51 12.58 -4.65
C CYS A 483 -17.45 13.76 -4.33
N SER A 484 -17.44 14.22 -3.08
CA SER A 484 -18.35 15.26 -2.57
C SER A 484 -17.67 16.58 -2.17
N GLY A 485 -16.33 16.60 -2.13
CA GLY A 485 -15.57 17.82 -1.88
C GLY A 485 -15.65 18.86 -3.02
N LEU A 486 -15.02 20.02 -2.83
CA LEU A 486 -14.95 21.05 -3.87
C LEU A 486 -14.20 20.52 -5.10
N ILE A 487 -14.89 20.37 -6.22
CA ILE A 487 -14.28 19.96 -7.50
C ILE A 487 -13.81 21.19 -8.25
N ASP A 488 -12.53 21.20 -8.61
CA ASP A 488 -11.91 22.29 -9.36
C ASP A 488 -12.36 22.27 -10.82
N ASP A 489 -12.73 23.43 -11.38
CA ASP A 489 -13.29 23.58 -12.73
C ASP A 489 -12.36 23.12 -13.86
N ARG A 490 -11.06 22.94 -13.58
CA ARG A 490 -10.09 22.38 -14.55
C ARG A 490 -10.18 20.86 -14.66
N SER A 491 -11.03 20.21 -13.86
CA SER A 491 -11.23 18.77 -13.89
C SER A 491 -11.91 18.33 -15.19
N ASN A 492 -11.38 17.28 -15.80
CA ASN A 492 -11.93 16.66 -17.02
C ASN A 492 -11.80 15.13 -17.02
N GLY A 493 -11.60 14.53 -15.84
CA GLY A 493 -11.62 13.09 -15.67
C GLY A 493 -13.03 12.48 -15.72
N SER A 494 -13.13 11.19 -15.43
CA SER A 494 -14.41 10.48 -15.36
C SER A 494 -15.02 10.62 -13.97
N PHE A 495 -16.03 11.48 -13.83
CA PHE A 495 -16.78 11.66 -12.59
C PHE A 495 -18.06 10.83 -12.61
N LEU A 496 -18.24 10.00 -11.58
CA LEU A 496 -19.44 9.20 -11.36
C LEU A 496 -19.98 9.51 -9.96
N GLU A 497 -21.30 9.67 -9.84
CA GLU A 497 -21.94 9.95 -8.54
C GLU A 497 -21.38 11.18 -7.82
N GLN A 498 -21.09 12.25 -8.57
CA GLN A 498 -20.57 13.50 -8.04
C GLN A 498 -21.51 14.12 -7.00
N GLY A 499 -20.93 14.67 -5.93
CA GLY A 499 -21.66 15.39 -4.88
C GLY A 499 -22.28 14.50 -3.80
N ARG A 500 -22.12 13.17 -3.87
CA ARG A 500 -22.63 12.23 -2.86
C ARG A 500 -21.65 11.08 -2.62
N GLU A 501 -21.59 10.59 -1.38
CA GLU A 501 -20.88 9.35 -1.06
C GLU A 501 -21.60 8.14 -1.69
N VAL A 502 -20.83 7.15 -2.14
CA VAL A 502 -21.34 5.88 -2.65
C VAL A 502 -21.06 4.72 -1.69
N MET A 503 -21.91 3.69 -1.75
CA MET A 503 -21.62 2.38 -1.15
C MET A 503 -21.04 1.46 -2.22
N PRO A 504 -20.06 0.58 -1.92
CA PRO A 504 -19.42 0.38 -0.62
C PRO A 504 -18.59 1.59 -0.17
N LYS A 505 -18.43 1.76 1.15
CA LYS A 505 -17.63 2.89 1.69
C LYS A 505 -16.18 2.87 1.21
N SER A 506 -15.62 1.67 1.13
CA SER A 506 -14.25 1.40 0.69
C SER A 506 -14.29 0.55 -0.57
N LEU A 507 -13.70 1.04 -1.66
CA LEU A 507 -13.50 0.27 -2.87
C LEU A 507 -12.45 -0.81 -2.62
N PHE A 508 -11.36 -0.46 -1.93
CA PHE A 508 -10.31 -1.42 -1.55
C PHE A 508 -10.89 -2.61 -0.79
N GLY A 509 -11.72 -2.34 0.23
CA GLY A 509 -12.38 -3.37 1.03
C GLY A 509 -13.33 -4.24 0.22
N ALA A 510 -14.13 -3.67 -0.67
CA ALA A 510 -15.06 -4.42 -1.51
C ALA A 510 -14.35 -5.29 -2.56
N GLN A 511 -13.27 -4.79 -3.17
CA GLN A 511 -12.42 -5.59 -4.06
C GLN A 511 -11.76 -6.75 -3.31
N LEU A 512 -11.30 -6.50 -2.08
CA LEU A 512 -10.71 -7.53 -1.24
C LEU A 512 -11.72 -8.61 -0.83
N GLU A 513 -12.92 -8.22 -0.45
CA GLU A 513 -14.03 -9.14 -0.14
C GLU A 513 -14.34 -10.02 -1.36
N GLN A 514 -14.56 -9.40 -2.54
CA GLN A 514 -14.80 -10.14 -3.78
C GLN A 514 -13.68 -11.13 -4.09
N ARG A 515 -12.41 -10.72 -3.98
CA ARG A 515 -11.26 -11.60 -4.24
C ARG A 515 -11.20 -12.76 -3.24
N THR A 516 -11.51 -12.52 -1.97
CA THR A 516 -11.50 -13.54 -0.92
C THR A 516 -12.60 -14.58 -1.14
N ASP A 517 -13.80 -14.14 -1.55
CA ASP A 517 -14.91 -15.02 -1.90
C ASP A 517 -14.57 -15.91 -3.10
N LEU A 518 -13.93 -15.35 -4.13
CA LEU A 518 -13.45 -16.14 -5.28
C LEU A 518 -12.40 -17.20 -4.86
N LEU A 519 -11.52 -16.87 -3.92
CA LEU A 519 -10.53 -17.82 -3.39
C LEU A 519 -11.18 -18.93 -2.54
N THR A 520 -12.22 -18.63 -1.79
CA THR A 520 -12.94 -19.65 -0.98
C THR A 520 -13.77 -20.57 -1.87
N LEU A 521 -14.48 -20.04 -2.87
CA LEU A 521 -15.22 -20.83 -3.86
C LEU A 521 -14.32 -21.75 -4.68
N GLY A 522 -13.10 -21.31 -5.04
CA GLY A 522 -12.10 -22.13 -5.72
C GLY A 522 -11.49 -23.25 -4.88
N ARG A 523 -11.66 -23.23 -3.55
CA ARG A 523 -11.19 -24.27 -2.60
C ARG A 523 -12.26 -25.29 -2.23
N LEU A 524 -13.52 -25.08 -2.60
CA LEU A 524 -14.54 -26.11 -2.44
C LEU A 524 -14.23 -27.24 -3.43
N PRO A 525 -14.16 -28.52 -3.00
CA PRO A 525 -13.96 -29.62 -3.92
C PRO A 525 -15.07 -29.57 -4.97
N ARG A 526 -14.69 -29.61 -6.25
CA ARG A 526 -15.65 -29.89 -7.32
C ARG A 526 -16.12 -31.32 -7.08
N ASN A 527 -17.35 -31.48 -6.59
CA ASN A 527 -17.99 -32.78 -6.38
C ASN A 527 -18.04 -33.59 -7.68
#